data_AF-A0A1J9QN81-F1
#
_entry.id   AF-A0A1J9QN81-F1
#
_cell.length_a   1.000
_cell.length_b   1.000
_cell.length_c   1.000
_cell.angle_alpha   90.00
_cell.angle_beta   90.00
_cell.angle_gamma   90.00
#
_symmetry.space_group_name_H-M   'P 1'
#
loop_
_entity.id
_entity.type
_entity.pdbx_description
1 polymer ?
#
loop_
_entity_poly.entity_id
_entity_poly.type
_entity_poly.pdbx_seq_one_letter_code
_entity_poly.pdbx_strand_id
1 'polypeptide(L)'
;MKLFIFSLLLAMLAACVVGSAPKKMVLVSADSPSVIDHAIQWIEQEKGAVVHKYSLIHAFLAEAPASVFEKAKETFTTNNWGNLVMEEDQEVHAWSESSN
;
A
#
# COMPACT_ATOMS: atom_id res chain seq x y z
N MET A 1 37.44 -7.59 -27.03
CA MET A 1 36.07 -7.05 -27.24
C MET A 1 34.98 -7.85 -26.52
N LYS A 2 35.05 -9.20 -26.48
CA LYS A 2 34.04 -10.06 -25.86
C LYS A 2 33.78 -9.75 -24.36
N LEU A 3 34.83 -9.51 -23.57
CA LEU A 3 34.71 -9.17 -22.14
C LEU A 3 34.07 -7.79 -21.88
N PHE A 4 34.28 -6.83 -22.78
CA PHE A 4 33.73 -5.48 -22.66
C PHE A 4 32.20 -5.50 -22.84
N ILE A 5 31.71 -6.31 -23.78
CA ILE A 5 30.28 -6.50 -24.04
C ILE A 5 29.60 -7.17 -22.83
N PHE A 6 30.24 -8.19 -22.23
CA PHE A 6 29.71 -8.82 -21.01
C PHE A 6 29.65 -7.85 -19.83
N SER A 7 30.68 -7.02 -19.64
CA SER A 7 30.69 -6.02 -18.55
C SER A 7 29.64 -4.93 -18.77
N LEU A 8 29.43 -4.50 -20.02
CA LEU A 8 28.39 -3.53 -20.38
C LEU A 8 26.98 -4.09 -20.17
N LEU A 9 26.73 -5.34 -20.57
CA LEU A 9 25.45 -6.02 -20.35
C LEU A 9 25.14 -6.20 -18.87
N LEU A 10 26.15 -6.54 -18.05
CA LEU A 10 25.99 -6.68 -16.60
C LEU A 10 25.69 -5.32 -15.93
N ALA A 11 26.34 -4.25 -16.38
CA ALA A 11 26.07 -2.89 -15.90
C ALA A 11 24.65 -2.42 -16.29
N MET A 12 24.19 -2.72 -17.51
CA MET A 12 22.81 -2.42 -17.92
C MET A 12 21.78 -3.23 -17.12
N LEU A 13 22.04 -4.51 -16.85
CA LEU A 13 21.13 -5.35 -16.07
C LEU A 13 20.99 -4.85 -14.62
N ALA A 14 22.07 -4.35 -14.03
CA ALA A 14 22.06 -3.72 -12.71
C ALA A 14 21.27 -2.40 -12.68
N ALA A 15 21.16 -1.68 -13.81
CA ALA A 15 20.34 -0.48 -13.89
C ALA A 15 18.84 -0.78 -14.00
N CYS A 16 18.45 -1.96 -14.51
CA CYS A 16 17.04 -2.33 -14.73
C CYS A 16 16.28 -2.74 -13.45
N VAL A 17 16.96 -2.97 -12.32
CA VAL A 17 16.32 -3.39 -11.05
C VAL A 17 15.76 -2.23 -10.23
N VAL A 18 15.95 -0.98 -10.64
CA VAL A 18 15.43 0.20 -9.93
C VAL A 18 14.04 0.58 -10.47
N GLY A 19 13.09 -0.34 -10.34
CA GLY A 19 11.67 -0.04 -10.53
C GLY A 19 11.00 0.18 -9.16
N SER A 20 10.34 1.31 -8.96
CA SER A 20 9.47 1.46 -7.79
C SER A 20 8.28 0.51 -7.94
N ALA A 21 8.00 -0.29 -6.91
CA ALA A 21 6.81 -1.13 -6.90
C ALA A 21 5.55 -0.28 -7.12
N PRO A 22 4.56 -0.76 -7.90
CA PRO A 22 3.32 -0.03 -8.09
C PRO A 22 2.66 0.17 -6.72
N LYS A 23 2.30 1.42 -6.43
CA LYS A 23 1.59 1.77 -5.22
C LYS A 23 0.10 1.51 -5.40
N LYS A 24 -0.55 1.10 -4.32
CA LYS A 24 -1.99 0.91 -4.23
C LYS A 24 -2.56 1.89 -3.21
N MET A 25 -3.82 2.27 -3.43
CA MET A 25 -4.61 3.02 -2.46
C MET A 25 -5.54 2.03 -1.74
N VAL A 26 -5.42 1.95 -0.42
CA VAL A 26 -6.12 0.96 0.40
C VAL A 26 -6.78 1.66 1.57
N LEU A 27 -8.08 1.39 1.74
CA LEU A 27 -8.82 1.73 2.94
C LEU A 27 -8.53 0.67 4.01
N VAL A 28 -8.03 1.12 5.15
CA VAL A 28 -7.72 0.27 6.31
C VAL A 28 -8.66 0.65 7.44
N SER A 29 -9.41 -0.33 7.96
CA SER A 29 -10.35 -0.16 9.07
C SER A 29 -10.14 -1.21 10.16
N ALA A 30 -10.61 -0.91 11.37
CA ALA A 30 -10.53 -1.79 12.53
C ALA A 30 -11.62 -1.43 13.54
N ASP A 31 -12.01 -2.39 14.38
CA ASP A 31 -13.08 -2.18 15.36
C ASP A 31 -12.72 -1.14 16.43
N SER A 32 -11.43 -1.01 16.76
CA SER A 32 -10.95 -0.14 17.83
C SER A 32 -10.14 1.05 17.29
N PRO A 33 -10.43 2.29 17.74
CA PRO A 33 -9.64 3.47 17.39
C PRO A 33 -8.15 3.34 17.73
N SER A 34 -7.79 2.68 18.84
CA SER A 34 -6.40 2.49 19.23
C SER A 34 -5.61 1.63 18.24
N VAL A 35 -6.28 0.67 17.58
CA VAL A 35 -5.69 -0.18 16.55
C VAL A 35 -5.43 0.63 15.29
N ILE A 36 -6.34 1.56 14.95
CA ILE A 36 -6.16 2.49 13.83
C ILE A 36 -5.01 3.45 14.07
N ASP A 37 -4.92 4.05 15.26
CA ASP A 37 -3.80 4.95 15.57
C ASP A 37 -2.46 4.23 15.46
N HIS A 38 -2.39 2.99 15.92
CA HIS A 38 -1.20 2.16 15.78
C HIS A 38 -0.91 1.79 14.31
N ALA A 39 -1.94 1.45 13.53
CA ALA A 39 -1.81 1.13 12.11
C ALA A 39 -1.33 2.32 11.29
N ILE A 40 -1.80 3.53 11.59
CA ILE A 40 -1.33 4.78 10.98
C ILE A 40 0.17 4.95 11.23
N GLN A 41 0.61 4.83 12.49
CA GLN A 41 2.03 4.96 12.84
C GLN A 41 2.88 3.91 12.14
N TRP A 42 2.39 2.66 12.07
CA TRP A 42 3.10 1.57 11.42
C TRP A 42 3.25 1.79 9.91
N ILE A 43 2.18 2.23 9.23
CA ILE A 43 2.21 2.51 7.79
C ILE A 43 3.18 3.67 7.48
N GLU A 44 3.19 4.72 8.30
CA GLU A 44 4.14 5.83 8.16
C GLU A 44 5.60 5.37 8.35
N GLN A 45 5.87 4.46 9.29
CA GLN A 45 7.19 3.86 9.51
C GLN A 45 7.68 3.04 8.31
N GLU A 46 6.77 2.36 7.61
CA GLU A 46 7.05 1.63 6.38
C GLU A 46 7.08 2.54 5.13
N LYS A 47 7.11 3.87 5.33
CA LYS A 47 7.14 4.89 4.27
C LYS A 47 5.89 4.91 3.39
N GLY A 48 4.76 4.38 3.88
CA GLY A 48 3.45 4.61 3.29
C GLY A 48 2.94 6.02 3.59
N ALA A 49 2.04 6.52 2.76
CA ALA A 49 1.44 7.84 2.92
C ALA A 49 -0.02 7.71 3.36
N VAL A 50 -0.40 8.32 4.48
CA VAL A 50 -1.81 8.41 4.88
C VAL A 50 -2.45 9.58 4.13
N VAL A 51 -3.42 9.27 3.27
CA VAL A 51 -4.10 10.22 2.37
C VAL A 51 -5.29 10.86 3.08
N HIS A 52 -6.05 10.07 3.84
CA HIS A 52 -7.23 10.55 4.55
C HIS A 52 -7.47 9.76 5.84
N LYS A 53 -8.07 10.38 6.85
CA LYS A 53 -8.44 9.73 8.12
C LYS A 53 -9.94 9.90 8.35
N TYR A 54 -10.64 8.78 8.56
CA TYR A 54 -12.07 8.74 8.81
C TYR A 54 -12.34 8.49 10.29
N SER A 55 -12.75 9.53 11.01
CA SER A 55 -13.03 9.42 12.46
C SER A 55 -14.28 8.61 12.79
N LEU A 56 -15.31 8.64 11.93
CA LEU A 56 -16.61 8.02 12.22
C LEU A 56 -16.61 6.49 12.06
N ILE A 57 -15.85 5.96 11.10
CA ILE A 57 -15.83 4.53 10.77
C ILE A 57 -14.54 3.84 11.23
N HIS A 58 -13.72 4.54 12.03
CA HIS A 58 -12.42 4.06 12.49
C HIS A 58 -11.60 3.48 11.34
N ALA A 59 -11.31 4.33 10.36
CA ALA A 59 -10.57 3.93 9.17
C ALA A 59 -9.61 5.03 8.70
N PHE A 60 -8.66 4.66 7.86
CA PHE A 60 -7.82 5.60 7.13
C PHE A 60 -7.54 5.09 5.73
N LEU A 61 -7.36 6.02 4.80
CA LEU A 61 -6.93 5.77 3.44
C LEU A 61 -5.42 5.93 3.37
N ALA A 62 -4.73 4.93 2.83
CA ALA A 62 -3.27 4.97 2.67
C ALA A 62 -2.83 4.56 1.28
N GLU A 63 -1.73 5.18 0.83
CA GLU A 63 -1.04 4.87 -0.40
C GLU A 63 0.32 4.25 -0.09
N ALA A 64 0.53 2.99 -0.48
CA ALA A 64 1.79 2.27 -0.28
C ALA A 64 1.96 1.12 -1.29
N PRO A 65 3.16 0.56 -1.44
CA PRO A 65 3.33 -0.71 -2.18
C PRO A 65 2.49 -1.83 -1.57
N ALA A 66 1.94 -2.73 -2.39
CA ALA A 66 1.09 -3.83 -1.94
C ALA A 66 1.71 -4.68 -0.82
N SER A 67 3.04 -4.89 -0.88
CA SER A 67 3.79 -5.63 0.14
C SER A 67 3.70 -5.04 1.54
N VAL A 68 3.48 -3.72 1.67
CA VAL A 68 3.34 -3.04 2.96
C VAL A 68 2.02 -3.45 3.63
N PHE A 69 0.93 -3.54 2.87
CA PHE A 69 -0.38 -3.93 3.39
C PHE A 69 -0.43 -5.42 3.77
N GLU A 70 0.18 -6.29 2.96
CA GLU A 70 0.31 -7.72 3.30
C GLU A 70 1.12 -7.89 4.60
N LYS A 71 2.25 -7.19 4.71
CA LYS A 71 3.09 -7.19 5.91
C LYS A 71 2.34 -6.60 7.12
N ALA A 72 1.55 -5.56 6.93
CA ALA A 72 0.72 -4.98 8.00
C ALA A 72 -0.26 -6.02 8.54
N LYS A 73 -0.99 -6.71 7.66
CA LYS A 73 -1.96 -7.76 8.02
C LYS A 73 -1.29 -8.90 8.80
N GLU A 74 -0.15 -9.38 8.33
CA GLU A 74 0.63 -10.42 8.99
C GLU A 74 1.15 -9.97 10.36
N THR A 75 1.72 -8.76 10.43
CA THR A 75 2.36 -8.23 11.66
C THR A 75 1.32 -7.97 12.75
N PHE A 76 0.19 -7.37 12.40
CA PHE A 76 -0.89 -7.08 13.36
C PHE A 76 -1.52 -8.34 13.94
N THR A 77 -1.69 -9.36 13.08
CA THR A 77 -2.20 -10.68 13.49
C THR A 77 -1.19 -11.40 14.39
N THR A 78 0.08 -11.49 13.96
CA THR A 78 1.13 -12.22 14.68
C THR A 78 1.43 -11.62 16.05
N ASN A 79 1.44 -10.30 16.16
CA ASN A 79 1.70 -9.61 17.42
C ASN A 79 0.45 -9.40 18.28
N ASN A 80 -0.72 -9.89 17.84
CA ASN A 80 -2.01 -9.73 18.51
C ASN A 80 -2.34 -8.26 18.84
N TRP A 81 -2.01 -7.34 17.93
CA TRP A 81 -2.29 -5.90 18.09
C TRP A 81 -3.72 -5.54 17.71
N GLY A 82 -4.38 -6.39 16.93
CA GLY A 82 -5.76 -6.19 16.48
C GLY A 82 -5.97 -6.79 15.09
N ASN A 83 -7.24 -6.87 14.68
CA ASN A 83 -7.59 -7.27 13.32
C ASN A 83 -7.73 -6.03 12.44
N LEU A 84 -7.10 -6.06 11.27
CA LEU A 84 -7.22 -5.02 10.26
C LEU A 84 -8.06 -5.55 9.10
N VAL A 85 -9.07 -4.78 8.70
CA VAL A 85 -9.79 -4.97 7.45
C VAL A 85 -9.19 -4.02 6.43
N MET A 86 -8.86 -4.55 5.25
CA MET A 86 -8.17 -3.81 4.19
C MET A 86 -8.89 -4.03 2.86
N GLU A 87 -9.24 -2.94 2.20
CA GLU A 87 -9.96 -2.95 0.92
C GLU A 87 -9.28 -1.98 -0.04
N GLU A 88 -9.10 -2.37 -1.31
CA GLU A 88 -8.59 -1.45 -2.32
C GLU A 88 -9.63 -0.36 -2.60
N ASP A 89 -9.19 0.89 -2.68
CA ASP A 89 -10.09 2.01 -2.97
C ASP A 89 -10.52 1.97 -4.44
N GLN A 90 -11.82 1.81 -4.66
CA GLN A 90 -12.39 1.63 -5.99
C GLN A 90 -12.96 2.93 -6.54
N GLU A 91 -12.79 3.15 -7.84
CA GLU A 91 -13.42 4.26 -8.53
C GLU A 91 -14.92 4.00 -8.72
N VAL A 92 -15.73 5.00 -8.40
CA VAL A 92 -17.18 4.97 -8.62
C VAL A 92 -17.59 6.08 -9.59
N HIS A 93 -18.48 5.76 -10.53
CA HIS A 93 -18.95 6.70 -11.55
C HIS A 93 -20.40 7.11 -11.31
N ALA A 94 -20.71 8.38 -11.59
CA ALA A 94 -22.08 8.86 -11.57
C ALA A 94 -22.90 8.13 -12.65
N TRP A 95 -24.06 7.61 -12.27
CA TRP A 95 -24.98 6.99 -13.20
C TRP A 95 -25.59 8.07 -14.11
N SER A 96 -25.39 7.95 -15.42
CA SER A 96 -26.12 8.73 -16.42
C SER A 96 -26.94 7.78 -17.28
N GLU A 97 -28.26 7.92 -17.26
CA GLU A 97 -29.11 7.26 -18.25
C GLU A 97 -28.82 7.91 -19.59
N SER A 98 -28.25 7.16 -20.53
CA SER A 98 -28.21 7.56 -21.92
C SER A 98 -29.64 7.69 -22.43
N SER A 99 -30.11 8.93 -22.61
CA SER A 99 -31.36 9.21 -23.31
C SER A 99 -31.23 8.71 -24.75
N ASN A 100 -31.85 7.56 -25.03
CA ASN A 100 -32.08 7.09 -26.40
C ASN A 100 -33.13 7.96 -27.10
#